data_AF-A0A3D2I952-F1
#
_entry.id   AF-A0A3D2I952-F1
#
_cell.length_a   1.000
_cell.length_b   1.000
_cell.length_c   1.000
_cell.angle_alpha   90.00
_cell.angle_beta   90.00
_cell.angle_gamma   90.00
#
_symmetry.space_group_name_H-M   'P 1'
#
loop_
_entity.id
_entity.type
_entity.pdbx_description
1 polymer ?
#
loop_
_entity_poly.entity_id
_entity_poly.type
_entity_poly.pdbx_seq_one_letter_code
_entity_poly.pdbx_strand_id
1 'polypeptide(L)' 'MRVIQAQSAGFCYGVERAVRMAEEAAAAGGCVMLGSIIHNDSVVRRLEALGARQVQS' A
#
# COMPACT_ATOMS: atom_id res chain seq x y z
N MET A 1 24.20 7.47 20.96
CA MET A 1 24.05 6.30 20.06
C MET A 1 23.83 6.80 18.64
N ARG A 2 24.50 6.24 17.63
CA ARG A 2 24.33 6.64 16.22
C ARG A 2 23.47 5.57 15.52
N VAL A 3 22.39 5.99 14.86
CA VAL A 3 21.51 5.12 14.04
C VAL A 3 21.95 5.25 12.58
N ILE A 4 22.10 4.12 11.88
CA ILE A 4 22.50 4.06 10.47
C ILE A 4 21.45 3.24 9.72
N GLN A 5 20.86 3.82 8.67
CA GLN A 5 19.85 3.16 7.83
C GLN A 5 20.52 2.48 6.63
N ALA A 6 20.08 1.27 6.29
CA ALA A 6 20.53 0.59 5.08
C ALA A 6 20.02 1.32 3.83
N GLN A 7 20.83 1.38 2.78
CA GLN A 7 20.47 2.05 1.51
C GLN A 7 19.23 1.42 0.84
N SER A 8 19.03 0.12 1.01
CA SER A 8 17.90 -0.63 0.46
C SER A 8 16.65 -0.61 1.34
N ALA A 9 16.67 0.08 2.48
CA ALA A 9 15.53 0.09 3.40
C ALA A 9 14.33 0.80 2.77
N GLY A 10 13.24 0.06 2.57
CA GLY A 10 11.99 0.58 2.01
C GLY A 10 11.24 -0.46 1.19
N PHE A 11 10.37 0.02 0.31
CA PHE A 11 9.66 -0.82 -0.64
C PHE A 11 10.56 -1.19 -1.81
N CYS A 12 10.39 -2.43 -2.30
CA CYS A 12 10.87 -2.76 -3.62
C CYS A 12 9.98 -2.08 -4.67
N TYR A 13 10.50 -1.96 -5.89
CA TYR A 13 9.77 -1.37 -7.01
C TYR A 13 8.35 -1.94 -7.19
N GLY A 14 8.19 -3.26 -7.06
CA GLY A 14 6.88 -3.91 -7.22
C GLY A 14 5.85 -3.48 -6.17
N VAL A 15 6.29 -3.38 -4.91
CA VAL A 15 5.44 -2.92 -3.80
C VAL A 15 5.10 -1.44 -3.96
N GLU A 16 6.10 -0.60 -4.26
CA GLU A 16 5.89 0.83 -4.46
C GLU A 16 4.87 1.09 -5.58
N ARG A 17 5.03 0.40 -6.71
CA ARG A 17 4.11 0.49 -7.84
C ARG A 17 2.69 0.02 -7.47
N ALA A 18 2.55 -1.11 -6.78
CA ALA A 18 1.25 -1.65 -6.38
C ALA A 18 0.50 -0.70 -5.45
N VAL A 19 1.19 -0.15 -4.45
CA VAL A 19 0.61 0.83 -3.52
C VAL A 19 0.19 2.09 -4.26
N ARG A 20 1.04 2.65 -5.13
CA ARG A 20 0.71 3.86 -5.90
C ARG A 20 -0.53 3.67 -6.78
N MET A 21 -0.63 2.54 -7.48
CA MET A 21 -1.81 2.24 -8.30
C MET A 21 -3.09 2.15 -7.47
N ALA A 22 -3.02 1.57 -6.27
CA ALA A 22 -4.17 1.49 -5.37
C ALA A 22 -4.58 2.88 -4.83
N GLU A 23 -3.62 3.74 -4.50
CA GLU A 23 -3.86 5.13 -4.07
C GLU A 23 -4.51 5.95 -5.18
N GLU A 24 -3.98 5.87 -6.41
CA GLU A 24 -4.54 6.55 -7.59
C GLU A 24 -5.98 6.09 -7.88
N ALA A 25 -6.23 4.78 -7.85
CA ALA A 25 -7.57 4.21 -8.06
C ALA A 25 -8.55 4.62 -6.96
N ALA A 26 -8.11 4.60 -5.69
CA ALA A 26 -8.93 5.02 -4.56
C ALA A 26 -9.32 6.50 -4.67
N ALA A 27 -8.34 7.36 -4.99
CA ALA A 27 -8.57 8.79 -5.20
C ALA A 27 -9.48 9.09 -6.40
N ALA A 28 -9.47 8.25 -7.43
CA ALA A 28 -10.33 8.39 -8.62
C ALA A 28 -11.79 7.95 -8.40
N GLY A 29 -12.17 7.52 -7.19
CA GLY A 29 -13.55 7.20 -6.84
C GLY A 29 -13.85 5.71 -6.65
N GLY A 30 -12.83 4.84 -6.65
CA GLY A 30 -13.04 3.46 -6.20
C GLY A 30 -11.87 2.51 -6.46
N CYS A 31 -11.45 1.80 -5.41
CA CYS A 31 -10.47 0.72 -5.50
C CYS A 31 -11.00 -0.52 -4.76
N VAL A 32 -10.95 -1.68 -5.41
CA VAL A 32 -11.26 -2.98 -4.80
C VAL A 32 -10.03 -3.86 -4.89
N MET A 33 -9.54 -4.31 -3.75
CA MET A 33 -8.36 -5.16 -3.64
C MET A 33 -8.80 -6.60 -3.32
N LEU A 34 -8.27 -7.58 -4.07
CA LEU A 34 -8.46 -9.00 -3.78
C LEU A 34 -7.49 -9.39 -2.66
N GLY A 35 -7.96 -9.38 -1.42
CA GLY A 35 -7.11 -9.48 -0.24
C GLY A 35 -6.21 -8.26 -0.06
N SER A 36 -5.20 -8.41 0.81
CA SER A 36 -4.21 -7.34 1.06
C SER A 36 -3.19 -7.29 -0.06
N ILE A 37 -3.02 -6.12 -0.70
CA ILE A 37 -2.04 -5.96 -1.77
C ILE A 37 -0.59 -6.10 -1.28
N ILE A 38 -0.36 -5.85 0.01
CA ILE A 38 0.89 -6.10 0.73
C ILE A 38 0.59 -6.44 2.20
N HIS A 39 1.52 -7.13 2.85
CA HIS A 39 1.46 -7.45 4.28
C HIS A 39 2.00 -6.29 5.13
N ASN A 40 1.27 -5.17 5.14
CA ASN A 40 1.57 -4.01 5.97
C ASN A 40 0.27 -3.32 6.40
N ASP A 41 -0.13 -3.55 7.64
CA ASP A 41 -1.40 -3.06 8.19
C ASP A 41 -1.54 -1.53 8.12
N SER A 42 -0.44 -0.79 8.31
CA SER A 42 -0.45 0.67 8.26
C SER A 42 -0.74 1.18 6.85
N VAL A 43 -0.19 0.52 5.82
CA VAL A 43 -0.46 0.87 4.41
C VAL A 43 -1.88 0.47 4.03
N VAL A 44 -2.32 -0.71 4.45
CA VAL A 44 -3.69 -1.19 4.21
C VAL A 44 -4.70 -0.19 4.79
N ARG A 45 -4.53 0.24 6.05
CA ARG A 45 -5.40 1.24 6.68
C ARG A 45 -5.37 2.59 5.97
N ARG A 46 -4.21 3.01 5.46
CA ARG A 46 -4.09 4.25 4.66
C ARG A 46 -4.91 4.16 3.38
N LEU A 47 -4.83 3.03 2.67
CA LEU A 47 -5.61 2.80 1.45
C LEU A 47 -7.11 2.76 1.73
N GLU A 48 -7.51 2.11 2.83
CA GLU A 48 -8.91 2.09 3.29
C GLU A 48 -9.43 3.50 3.60
N ALA A 49 -8.61 4.34 4.25
CA ALA A 49 -8.94 5.74 4.52
C ALA A 49 -9.06 6.59 3.23
N LEU A 50 -8.40 6.19 2.14
CA LEU A 50 -8.55 6.80 0.81
C LEU A 50 -9.77 6.26 0.03
N GLY A 51 -10.50 5.27 0.58
CA GLY A 51 -11.68 4.68 -0.05
C GLY A 51 -11.44 3.36 -0.78
N ALA A 52 -10.25 2.75 -0.62
CA ALA A 52 -10.05 1.37 -1.08
C ALA A 52 -10.79 0.37 -0.18
N ARG A 53 -11.25 -0.73 -0.75
CA ARG A 53 -11.89 -1.82 0.02
C ARG A 53 -11.28 -3.16 -0.32
N GLN A 54 -11.11 -4.00 0.68
CA GLN A 54 -10.68 -5.38 0.49
C GLN A 54 -11.89 -6.30 0.32
N VAL A 55 -11.76 -7.30 -0.54
CA VAL A 55 -12.71 -8.41 -0.66
C VAL A 55 -11.95 -9.74 -0.63
N GLN A 56 -12.65 -10.79 -0.24
CA GLN A 56 -12.16 -12.16 -0.31
C GLN A 56 -12.93 -12.90 -1.41
N SER A 57 -12.27 -13.87 -2.04
CA SER A 57 -12.86 -14.75 -3.05
C SER A 57 -13.64 -15.89 -2.44
#